data_AF-A0A8T5UMJ7-F1
#
_entry.id   AF-A0A8T5UMJ7-F1
#
_cell.length_a   1.000
_cell.length_b   1.000
_cell.length_c   1.000
_cell.angle_alpha   90.00
_cell.angle_beta   90.00
_cell.angle_gamma   90.00
#
_symmetry.space_group_name_H-M   'P 1'
#
loop_
_entity.id
_entity.type
_entity.pdbx_description
1 polymer ?
#
loop_
_entity_poly.entity_id
_entity_poly.type
_entity_poly.pdbx_seq_one_letter_code
_entity_poly.pdbx_strand_id
1 'polypeptide(L)' 'MPNKEIICENCGENPNDMLYECYECKNQICDNCANICGHCDESFCDGCFHDHKSACK' A
#
# COMPACT_ATOMS: atom_id res chain seq x y z
N MET A 1 -8.45 -24.97 10.68
CA MET A 1 -8.91 -23.86 9.80
C MET A 1 -7.72 -23.52 8.92
N PRO A 2 -7.82 -23.52 7.58
CA PRO A 2 -6.70 -23.06 6.78
C PRO A 2 -6.51 -21.58 7.09
N ASN A 3 -5.38 -21.22 7.70
CA ASN A 3 -4.95 -19.83 7.79
C ASN A 3 -4.81 -19.37 6.35
N LYS A 4 -5.78 -18.61 5.86
CA LYS A 4 -5.71 -18.01 4.53
C LYS A 4 -4.56 -17.02 4.61
N GLU A 5 -3.39 -17.43 4.14
CA GLU A 5 -2.22 -16.58 4.09
C GLU A 5 -2.62 -15.34 3.28
N ILE A 6 -2.64 -14.20 3.95
CA ILE A 6 -2.88 -12.92 3.28
C ILE A 6 -1.57 -12.64 2.56
N ILE A 7 -1.62 -12.45 1.24
CA ILE A 7 -0.43 -12.17 0.44
C ILE A 7 -0.60 -10.76 -0.12
N CYS A 8 0.43 -9.93 0.02
CA CYS A 8 0.45 -8.62 -0.60
C CYS A 8 0.48 -8.79 -2.12
N GLU A 9 -0.52 -8.26 -2.82
CA GLU A 9 -0.62 -8.37 -4.28
C GLU A 9 0.52 -7.64 -5.00
N ASN A 10 1.17 -6.69 -4.33
CA ASN A 10 2.23 -5.88 -4.91
C ASN A 10 3.61 -6.55 -4.90
N CYS A 11 3.98 -7.26 -3.82
CA CYS A 11 5.30 -7.88 -3.68
C CYS A 11 5.26 -9.41 -3.57
N GLY A 12 4.07 -10.01 -3.42
CA GLY A 12 3.92 -11.46 -3.22
C GLY A 12 4.37 -11.96 -1.84
N GLU A 13 4.72 -11.07 -0.91
CA GLU A 13 5.09 -11.43 0.46
C GLU A 13 3.86 -11.53 1.37
N ASN A 14 3.94 -12.40 2.38
CA ASN A 14 2.94 -12.53 3.42
C ASN A 14 3.13 -11.38 4.44
N PRO A 15 2.26 -10.36 4.48
CA PRO A 15 2.32 -9.34 5.51
C PRO A 15 1.89 -10.01 6.82
N ASN A 16 2.81 -10.12 7.77
CA ASN A 16 2.54 -10.80 9.04
C ASN A 16 1.39 -10.18 9.86
N ASP A 17 1.03 -8.91 9.63
CA ASP A 17 0.12 -8.19 10.52
C ASP A 17 -0.90 -7.27 9.84
N MET A 18 -0.52 -6.46 8.85
CA MET A 18 -1.40 -5.41 8.34
C MET A 18 -1.24 -5.15 6.84
N LEU A 19 -2.38 -5.03 6.17
CA LEU A 19 -2.49 -4.49 4.81
C LEU A 19 -3.07 -3.08 4.87
N TYR A 20 -2.51 -2.20 4.07
CA TYR A 20 -3.03 -0.87 3.77
C TYR A 20 -3.76 -0.91 2.43
N GLU A 21 -4.67 0.04 2.23
CA GLU A 21 -5.32 0.26 0.94
C GLU A 21 -4.64 1.45 0.25
N CYS A 22 -4.24 1.28 -1.01
CA CYS A 22 -3.78 2.41 -1.82
C CYS A 22 -4.94 3.36 -2.08
N TYR A 23 -4.79 4.64 -1.75
CA TYR A 23 -5.84 5.64 -1.89
C TYR A 23 -6.33 5.80 -3.34
N GLU A 24 -5.43 5.76 -4.32
CA GLU A 24 -5.74 5.97 -5.75
C GLU A 24 -6.35 4.72 -6.41
N CYS A 25 -5.66 3.58 -6.34
CA CYS A 25 -6.04 2.38 -7.10
C CYS A 25 -6.80 1.34 -6.28
N LYS A 26 -6.96 1.56 -4.97
CA LYS A 26 -7.67 0.66 -4.04
C LYS A 26 -7.08 -0.75 -3.93
N ASN A 27 -5.86 -0.97 -4.43
CA ASN A 27 -5.13 -2.21 -4.24
C ASN A 27 -4.68 -2.36 -2.79
N GLN A 28 -4.69 -3.60 -2.29
CA GLN A 28 -4.12 -3.91 -0.98
C GLN A 28 -2.59 -4.02 -1.07
N ILE A 29 -1.92 -3.34 -0.16
CA ILE A 29 -0.45 -3.28 -0.09
C ILE A 29 0.02 -3.56 1.34
N CYS A 30 1.13 -4.26 1.49
CA CYS A 30 1.74 -4.42 2.81
C CYS A 30 2.39 -3.12 3.28
N ASP A 31 2.74 -3.08 4.56
CA ASP A 31 3.52 -2.00 5.18
C ASP A 31 4.78 -1.63 4.38
N ASN A 32 5.52 -2.63 3.89
CA ASN A 32 6.73 -2.41 3.09
C ASN A 32 6.45 -1.79 1.72
N CYS A 33 5.24 -1.97 1.17
CA CYS A 33 4.84 -1.42 -0.13
C CYS A 33 3.99 -0.15 0.01
N ALA A 34 3.59 0.21 1.24
CA ALA A 34 2.81 1.40 1.55
C ALA A 34 3.74 2.60 1.69
N ASN A 35 3.57 3.57 0.80
CA ASN A 35 4.17 4.89 0.93
C ASN A 35 3.12 5.86 1.47
N ILE A 36 3.39 6.45 2.63
CA ILE A 36 2.50 7.44 3.24
C ILE A 36 2.91 8.83 2.77
N CYS A 37 1.96 9.60 2.23
CA CYS A 37 2.21 10.98 1.85
C CYS A 37 2.20 11.89 3.07
N GLY A 38 3.33 12.56 3.35
CA GLY A 38 3.44 13.47 4.50
C GLY A 38 2.63 14.78 4.38
N HIS A 39 1.89 15.00 3.29
CA HIS A 39 1.01 16.16 3.11
C HIS A 39 -0.47 15.84 3.38
N CYS A 40 -0.92 14.63 3.04
CA CYS A 40 -2.33 14.22 3.17
C CYS A 40 -2.55 13.00 4.07
N ASP A 41 -1.48 12.39 4.60
CA ASP A 41 -1.48 11.19 5.46
C ASP A 41 -2.14 9.95 4.83
N GLU A 42 -2.35 9.95 3.52
CA GLU A 42 -2.89 8.83 2.76
C GLU A 42 -1.79 7.82 2.36
N SER A 43 -2.18 6.54 2.27
CA SER A 43 -1.30 5.43 1.88
C SER A 43 -1.40 5.15 0.38
N PHE A 44 -0.26 4.94 -0.26
CA PHE A 44 -0.17 4.71 -1.71
C PHE A 44 0.78 3.55 -2.02
N CYS A 45 0.52 2.83 -3.11
CA CYS A 45 1.53 1.95 -3.69
C CYS A 45 2.65 2.78 -4.34
N ASP A 46 3.81 2.16 -4.60
CA ASP A 46 4.98 2.85 -5.17
C ASP A 46 4.67 3.67 -6.44
N GLY A 47 3.93 3.08 -7.38
CA GLY A 47 3.52 3.77 -8.61
C GLY A 47 2.61 4.98 -8.35
N CYS A 48 1.52 4.78 -7.61
CA CYS A 48 0.60 5.87 -7.30
C CYS A 48 1.25 6.95 -6.44
N PHE A 49 2.17 6.60 -5.54
CA PHE A 49 2.91 7.56 -4.74
C PHE A 49 3.84 8.43 -5.59
N HIS A 50 4.50 7.84 -6.60
CA HIS A 50 5.36 8.58 -7.51
C HIS A 50 4.61 9.67 -8.27
N ASP A 51 3.39 9.35 -8.72
CA ASP A 51 2.53 10.31 -9.41
C ASP A 51 1.95 11.33 -8.42
N HIS A 52 1.47 10.86 -7.26
CA HIS A 52 0.84 11.69 -6.24
C HIS A 52 1.79 12.74 -5.64
N LYS A 53 3.02 12.36 -5.26
CA LYS A 53 3.99 13.29 -4.63
C LYS A 53 4.35 14.50 -5.48
N SER A 54 4.17 14.40 -6.81
CA SER A 54 4.44 15.50 -7.74
C SER A 54 3.29 16.52 -7.79
N ALA A 55 2.06 16.05 -7.52
CA ALA A 55 0.84 16.84 -7.58
C ALA A 55 0.40 17.37 -6.19
N CYS A 56 0.64 16.60 -5.13
CA CYS A 56 0.29 16.95 -3.75
C CYS A 56 1.37 17.87 -3.15
N LYS A 57 0.99 19.11 -2.80
CA LYS A 57 1.86 20.16 -2.26
C LYS A 57 1.22 20.82 -1.04
#